data_AF-A0A3D0TVX4-F1
#
_entry.id   AF-A0A3D0TVX4-F1
#
_cell.length_a   1.000
_cell.length_b   1.000
_cell.length_c   1.000
_cell.angle_alpha   90.00
_cell.angle_beta   90.00
_cell.angle_gamma   90.00
#
_symmetry.space_group_name_H-M   'P 1'
#
loop_
_entity.id
_entity.type
_entity.pdbx_description
1 polymer ?
#
loop_
_entity_poly.entity_id
_entity_poly.type
_entity_poly.pdbx_seq_one_letter_code
_entity_poly.pdbx_strand_id
1 'polypeptide(L)'
;MPNSTSDSPRGPADLRTQFQALLHEVRTDLIKMATHVENGLTAVTAALLAGDIAAADQIISSDDDLDLACFEVEDKCVRLLALQQPVAGDLRTVITDLRLVHEIERSGDLVTNIAKAIARTAGVQLTPRIRDRLDDMRAQAERLMEMSISAYADTDAARASMVHELDDVLDDLQLEYIALVFESSEAGQMTVQHAVQMCVIGRFYERIGDHAVNIAERVQYLVTGDVPEHTGAQRARARRAALALEEEAAGPQAAPGEAPAEPAG
;
A
#
# COMPACT_ATOMS: atom_id res chain seq x y z
N MET A 1 8.35 55.77 -15.97
CA MET A 1 7.42 55.06 -16.88
C MET A 1 7.46 53.59 -16.47
N PRO A 2 6.34 52.98 -16.02
CA PRO A 2 6.36 51.59 -15.60
C PRO A 2 6.45 50.68 -16.83
N ASN A 3 7.29 49.65 -16.75
CA ASN A 3 7.44 48.62 -17.76
C ASN A 3 6.23 47.68 -17.65
N SER A 4 5.32 47.75 -18.62
CA SER A 4 4.20 46.82 -18.75
C SER A 4 4.72 45.48 -19.26
N THR A 5 4.99 44.54 -18.36
CA THR A 5 5.09 43.13 -18.73
C THR A 5 3.71 42.69 -19.23
N SER A 6 3.62 42.49 -20.54
CA SER A 6 2.47 41.90 -21.21
C SER A 6 2.25 40.48 -20.68
N ASP A 7 1.28 40.32 -19.80
CA ASP A 7 0.70 39.02 -19.49
C ASP A 7 -0.22 38.64 -20.66
N SER A 8 0.38 38.12 -21.73
CA SER A 8 -0.37 37.57 -22.86
C SER A 8 -1.06 36.28 -22.39
N PRO A 9 -2.36 36.09 -22.70
CA PRO A 9 -3.09 34.91 -22.27
C PRO A 9 -2.41 33.66 -22.83
N ARG A 10 -1.93 32.79 -21.93
CA ARG A 10 -1.30 31.51 -22.26
C ARG A 10 -2.29 30.66 -23.08
N GLY A 11 -1.89 30.27 -24.28
CA GLY A 11 -2.74 29.48 -25.16
C GLY A 11 -2.99 28.07 -24.59
N PRO A 12 -4.05 27.37 -25.04
CA PRO A 12 -4.41 26.03 -24.55
C PRO A 12 -3.31 24.96 -24.72
N ALA A 13 -2.42 25.12 -25.70
CA ALA A 13 -1.25 24.25 -25.89
C ALA A 13 -0.21 24.39 -24.76
N ASP A 14 0.00 25.62 -24.25
CA ASP A 14 0.93 25.91 -23.16
C ASP A 14 0.41 25.35 -21.82
N LEU A 15 -0.90 25.43 -21.59
CA LEU A 15 -1.56 24.82 -20.43
C LEU A 15 -1.45 23.28 -20.44
N ARG A 16 -1.64 22.64 -21.60
CA ARG A 16 -1.48 21.18 -21.73
C ARG A 16 -0.04 20.74 -21.47
N THR A 17 0.95 21.47 -21.98
CA THR A 17 2.37 21.17 -21.73
C THR A 17 2.73 21.32 -20.25
N GLN A 18 2.27 22.40 -19.60
CA GLN A 18 2.46 22.60 -18.16
C GLN A 18 1.82 21.48 -17.33
N PHE A 19 0.61 21.05 -17.69
CA PHE A 19 -0.06 19.92 -17.04
C PHE A 19 0.75 18.61 -17.14
N GLN A 20 1.25 18.28 -18.33
CA GLN A 20 2.06 17.08 -18.53
C GLN A 20 3.40 17.14 -17.79
N ALA A 21 4.03 18.32 -17.71
CA ALA A 21 5.24 18.52 -16.93
C ALA A 21 5.00 18.27 -15.42
N LEU A 22 3.89 18.76 -14.88
CA LEU A 22 3.50 18.53 -13.49
C LEU A 22 3.17 17.07 -13.20
N LEU A 23 2.49 16.35 -14.11
CA LEU A 23 2.29 14.90 -13.96
C LEU A 23 3.62 14.14 -13.93
N HIS A 24 4.57 14.55 -14.77
CA HIS A 24 5.91 13.95 -14.75
C HIS A 24 6.66 14.24 -13.45
N GLU A 25 6.50 15.44 -12.89
CA GLU A 25 7.06 15.81 -11.58
C GLU A 25 6.47 14.93 -10.47
N VAL A 26 5.14 14.79 -10.39
CA VAL A 26 4.45 13.91 -9.44
C VAL A 26 4.97 12.47 -9.54
N ARG A 27 5.06 11.93 -10.76
CA ARG A 27 5.60 10.59 -10.99
C ARG A 27 7.04 10.45 -10.48
N THR A 28 7.88 11.45 -10.76
CA THR A 28 9.28 11.46 -10.34
C THR A 28 9.40 11.48 -8.82
N ASP A 29 8.55 12.24 -8.14
CA ASP A 29 8.57 12.33 -6.68
C ASP A 29 8.05 11.05 -6.02
N LEU A 30 6.99 10.42 -6.56
CA LEU A 30 6.53 9.09 -6.12
C LEU A 30 7.64 8.04 -6.22
N ILE A 31 8.40 8.02 -7.33
CA ILE A 31 9.53 7.09 -7.49
C ILE A 31 10.61 7.35 -6.43
N LYS A 32 10.94 8.62 -6.15
CA LYS A 32 11.91 8.95 -5.09
C LYS A 32 11.43 8.54 -3.70
N MET A 33 10.14 8.72 -3.40
CA MET A 33 9.54 8.29 -2.14
C MET A 33 9.65 6.77 -1.99
N ALA A 34 9.36 6.01 -3.04
CA ALA A 34 9.54 4.56 -3.01
C ALA A 34 11.00 4.14 -2.79
N THR A 35 11.95 4.78 -3.47
CA THR A 35 13.38 4.56 -3.22
C THR A 35 13.78 4.90 -1.79
N HIS A 36 13.15 5.89 -1.16
CA HIS A 36 13.37 6.18 0.26
C HIS A 36 12.93 5.00 1.13
N VAL A 37 11.76 4.40 0.87
CA VAL A 37 11.27 3.20 1.57
C VAL A 37 12.21 2.00 1.36
N GLU A 38 12.67 1.74 0.14
CA GLU A 38 13.61 0.66 -0.18
C GLU A 38 14.94 0.81 0.58
N ASN A 39 15.50 2.01 0.59
CA ASN A 39 16.71 2.30 1.38
C ASN A 39 16.45 2.15 2.88
N GLY A 40 15.27 2.57 3.34
CA GLY A 40 14.81 2.40 4.71
C GLY A 40 14.73 0.94 5.14
N LEU A 41 14.21 0.04 4.28
CA LEU A 41 14.18 -1.41 4.49
C LEU A 41 15.60 -1.96 4.69
N THR A 42 16.53 -1.60 3.80
CA THR A 42 17.95 -2.00 3.94
C THR A 42 18.53 -1.51 5.27
N ALA A 43 18.37 -0.23 5.57
CA ALA A 43 18.94 0.39 6.76
C ALA A 43 18.35 -0.19 8.05
N VAL A 44 17.03 -0.35 8.13
CA VAL A 44 16.35 -0.82 9.34
C VAL A 44 16.62 -2.28 9.63
N THR A 45 16.75 -3.11 8.59
CA THR A 45 17.12 -4.51 8.75
C THR A 45 18.55 -4.63 9.26
N ALA A 46 19.48 -3.85 8.69
CA ALA A 46 20.86 -3.83 9.15
C ALA A 46 20.96 -3.38 10.61
N ALA A 47 20.23 -2.32 10.99
CA ALA A 47 20.16 -1.83 12.37
C ALA A 47 19.58 -2.89 13.31
N LEU A 48 18.49 -3.58 12.91
CA LEU A 48 17.87 -4.65 13.69
C LEU A 48 18.83 -5.83 13.91
N LEU A 49 19.51 -6.29 12.85
CA LEU A 49 20.46 -7.39 12.93
C LEU A 49 21.68 -7.03 13.80
N ALA A 50 22.13 -5.78 13.76
CA ALA A 50 23.22 -5.28 14.58
C ALA A 50 22.80 -4.95 16.03
N GLY A 51 21.50 -4.77 16.29
CA GLY A 51 21.00 -4.20 17.54
C GLY A 51 21.41 -2.72 17.71
N ASP A 52 21.56 -1.99 16.61
CA ASP A 52 22.04 -0.60 16.60
C ASP A 52 20.88 0.38 16.83
N ILE A 53 20.74 0.81 18.08
CA ILE A 53 19.71 1.77 18.50
C ILE A 53 19.97 3.16 17.90
N ALA A 54 21.23 3.57 17.73
CA ALA A 54 21.54 4.88 17.19
C ALA A 54 21.17 4.97 15.70
N ALA A 55 21.41 3.90 14.94
CA ALA A 55 20.92 3.79 13.56
C ALA A 55 19.39 3.78 13.50
N ALA A 56 18.73 3.09 14.43
CA ALA A 56 17.26 3.09 14.53
C ALA A 56 16.69 4.50 14.77
N ASP A 57 17.28 5.28 15.68
CA ASP A 57 16.86 6.65 15.97
C ASP A 57 17.04 7.57 14.76
N GLN A 58 18.09 7.38 13.96
CA GLN A 58 18.29 8.13 12.72
C GLN A 58 17.18 7.83 11.70
N ILE A 59 16.80 6.56 11.53
CA ILE A 59 15.72 6.16 10.63
C ILE A 59 14.38 6.77 11.07
N ILE A 60 14.10 6.76 12.38
CA ILE A 60 12.89 7.39 12.92
C ILE A 60 12.89 8.90 12.63
N SER A 61 14.04 9.57 12.71
CA SER A 61 14.12 11.01 12.43
C SER A 61 14.01 11.37 10.96
N SER A 62 14.35 10.46 10.03
CA SER A 62 14.22 10.69 8.60
C SER A 62 12.80 10.47 8.05
N ASP A 63 11.90 9.92 8.86
CA ASP A 63 10.49 9.67 8.52
C ASP A 63 9.75 10.98 8.16
N ASP A 64 10.06 12.08 8.88
CA ASP A 64 9.50 13.42 8.63
C ASP A 64 9.74 13.91 7.20
N ASP A 65 10.84 13.51 6.55
CA ASP A 65 11.14 13.87 5.16
C ASP A 65 10.21 13.15 4.18
N LEU A 66 9.82 11.90 4.49
CA LEU A 66 8.88 11.12 3.68
C LEU A 66 7.45 11.66 3.85
N ASP A 67 7.06 12.03 5.07
CA ASP A 67 5.78 12.68 5.37
C ASP A 67 5.63 14.00 4.61
N LEU A 68 6.69 14.83 4.61
CA LEU A 68 6.70 16.08 3.86
C LEU A 68 6.56 15.81 2.35
N ALA A 69 7.29 14.84 1.81
CA ALA A 69 7.20 14.48 0.39
C ALA A 69 5.79 13.99 0.01
N CYS A 70 5.16 13.20 0.89
CA CYS A 70 3.78 12.75 0.74
C CYS A 70 2.82 13.94 0.61
N PHE A 71 2.89 14.88 1.57
CA PHE A 71 2.07 16.09 1.57
C PHE A 71 2.29 16.94 0.31
N GLU A 72 3.54 17.12 -0.12
CA GLU A 72 3.85 17.89 -1.32
C GLU A 72 3.29 17.25 -2.60
N VAL A 73 3.35 15.92 -2.73
CA VAL A 73 2.75 15.19 -3.84
C VAL A 73 1.23 15.33 -3.83
N GLU A 74 0.59 15.20 -2.67
CA GLU A 74 -0.85 15.40 -2.52
C GLU A 74 -1.28 16.81 -2.96
N ASP A 75 -0.58 17.86 -2.52
CA ASP A 75 -0.86 19.24 -2.92
C ASP A 75 -0.74 19.43 -4.44
N LYS A 76 0.31 18.88 -5.07
CA LYS A 76 0.47 18.90 -6.53
C LYS A 76 -0.72 18.23 -7.23
N CYS A 77 -1.17 17.07 -6.76
CA CYS A 77 -2.34 16.37 -7.29
C CYS A 77 -3.63 17.20 -7.13
N VAL A 78 -3.87 17.78 -5.96
CA VAL A 78 -5.05 18.64 -5.72
C VAL A 78 -5.03 19.87 -6.64
N ARG A 79 -3.87 20.51 -6.81
CA ARG A 79 -3.70 21.64 -7.73
C ARG A 79 -3.96 21.24 -9.18
N LEU A 80 -3.52 20.06 -9.61
CA LEU A 80 -3.80 19.53 -10.95
C LEU A 80 -5.31 19.36 -11.17
N LEU A 81 -6.02 18.77 -10.21
CA LEU A 81 -7.48 18.60 -10.28
C LEU A 81 -8.22 19.94 -10.33
N ALA A 82 -7.82 20.89 -9.48
CA ALA A 82 -8.48 22.18 -9.34
C ALA A 82 -8.26 23.13 -10.53
N LEU A 83 -7.05 23.15 -11.09
CA LEU A 83 -6.65 24.17 -12.07
C LEU A 83 -6.78 23.72 -13.52
N GLN A 84 -6.74 22.42 -13.80
CA GLN A 84 -6.57 21.91 -15.17
C GLN A 84 -7.72 21.04 -15.68
N GLN A 85 -8.73 20.76 -14.83
CA GLN A 85 -9.94 19.96 -15.17
C GLN A 85 -9.62 18.73 -16.03
N PRO A 86 -8.76 17.80 -15.53
CA PRO A 86 -8.28 16.67 -16.32
C PRO A 86 -9.44 15.77 -16.78
N VAL A 87 -9.34 15.26 -18.01
CA VAL A 87 -10.36 14.40 -18.64
C VAL A 87 -9.93 12.93 -18.61
N ALA A 88 -10.89 12.03 -18.41
CA ALA A 88 -10.76 10.57 -18.50
C ALA A 88 -9.42 9.99 -17.99
N GLY A 89 -8.44 9.76 -18.87
CA GLY A 89 -7.14 9.17 -18.54
C GLY A 89 -6.25 10.05 -17.66
N ASP A 90 -6.30 11.37 -17.85
CA ASP A 90 -5.56 12.31 -17.00
C ASP A 90 -6.11 12.29 -15.57
N LEU A 91 -7.44 12.27 -15.42
CA LEU A 91 -8.11 12.18 -14.12
C LEU A 91 -7.75 10.86 -13.43
N ARG A 92 -7.74 9.76 -14.19
CA ARG A 92 -7.34 8.45 -13.69
C ARG A 92 -5.90 8.47 -13.18
N THR A 93 -5.00 9.11 -13.92
CA THR A 93 -3.59 9.26 -13.52
C THR A 93 -3.50 9.97 -12.17
N VAL A 94 -4.12 11.15 -12.03
CA VAL A 94 -4.04 11.92 -10.77
C VAL A 94 -4.67 11.15 -9.59
N ILE A 95 -5.76 10.41 -9.82
CA ILE A 95 -6.38 9.58 -8.78
C ILE A 95 -5.47 8.41 -8.40
N THR A 96 -4.84 7.75 -9.38
CA THR A 96 -3.86 6.70 -9.12
C THR A 96 -2.69 7.25 -8.30
N ASP A 97 -2.13 8.39 -8.68
CA ASP A 97 -1.01 9.03 -7.99
C ASP A 97 -1.35 9.31 -6.51
N LEU A 98 -2.54 9.85 -6.23
CA LEU A 98 -3.05 10.06 -4.86
C LEU A 98 -3.24 8.75 -4.07
N ARG A 99 -3.48 7.62 -4.74
CA ARG A 99 -3.56 6.32 -4.04
C ARG A 99 -2.17 5.76 -3.76
N LEU A 100 -1.26 5.90 -4.72
CA LEU A 100 0.11 5.42 -4.60
C LEU A 100 0.87 6.16 -3.50
N VAL A 101 0.75 7.48 -3.42
CA VAL A 101 1.47 8.28 -2.40
C VAL A 101 1.21 7.77 -0.97
N HIS A 102 -0.05 7.40 -0.67
CA HIS A 102 -0.42 6.85 0.63
C HIS A 102 0.10 5.43 0.88
N GLU A 103 0.13 4.56 -0.13
CA GLU A 103 0.69 3.21 0.07
C GLU A 103 2.22 3.26 0.28
N ILE A 104 2.90 4.19 -0.38
CA ILE A 104 4.34 4.43 -0.18
C ILE A 104 4.62 5.02 1.20
N GLU A 105 3.89 6.06 1.62
CA GLU A 105 4.07 6.67 2.95
C GLU A 105 3.83 5.65 4.06
N ARG A 106 2.72 4.89 4.01
CA ARG A 106 2.44 3.81 4.97
C ARG A 106 3.53 2.73 5.00
N SER A 107 4.22 2.50 3.89
CA SER A 107 5.33 1.55 3.86
C SER A 107 6.56 2.10 4.59
N GLY A 108 6.85 3.40 4.46
CA GLY A 108 7.87 4.07 5.28
C GLY A 108 7.49 4.09 6.77
N ASP A 109 6.23 4.33 7.07
CA ASP A 109 5.68 4.30 8.42
C ASP A 109 5.89 2.91 9.10
N LEU A 110 5.77 1.83 8.32
CA LEU A 110 6.12 0.47 8.74
C LEU A 110 7.62 0.26 8.96
N VAL A 111 8.49 0.81 8.10
CA VAL A 111 9.94 0.84 8.31
C VAL A 111 10.27 1.53 9.64
N THR A 112 9.67 2.68 9.90
CA THR A 112 9.83 3.41 11.16
C THR A 112 9.31 2.61 12.36
N ASN A 113 8.24 1.84 12.19
CA ASN A 113 7.74 0.93 13.24
C ASN A 113 8.70 -0.24 13.54
N ILE A 114 9.40 -0.77 12.53
CA ILE A 114 10.50 -1.73 12.73
C ILE A 114 11.62 -1.06 13.51
N ALA A 115 12.02 0.17 13.14
CA ALA A 115 13.08 0.91 13.83
C ALA A 115 12.73 1.13 15.32
N LYS A 116 11.50 1.56 15.62
CA LYS A 116 10.98 1.69 16.99
C LYS A 116 11.01 0.35 17.76
N ALA A 117 10.92 -0.79 17.08
CA ALA A 117 10.95 -2.12 17.70
C ALA A 117 12.35 -2.58 18.11
N ILE A 118 13.43 -2.05 17.50
CA ILE A 118 14.81 -2.45 17.79
C ILE A 118 15.16 -2.25 19.27
N ALA A 119 14.76 -1.13 19.86
CA ALA A 119 14.98 -0.88 21.29
C ALA A 119 14.23 -1.89 22.19
N ARG A 120 13.10 -2.43 21.74
CA ARG A 120 12.29 -3.42 22.47
C ARG A 120 12.83 -4.85 22.34
N THR A 121 13.73 -5.09 21.39
CA THR A 121 14.41 -6.37 21.18
C THR A 121 15.87 -6.33 21.65
N ALA A 122 16.27 -5.27 22.35
CA ALA A 122 17.62 -5.11 22.88
C ALA A 122 18.02 -6.29 23.78
N GLY A 123 19.21 -6.83 23.54
CA GLY A 123 19.75 -7.98 24.29
C GLY A 123 19.30 -9.35 23.79
N VAL A 124 18.41 -9.42 22.78
CA VAL A 124 18.08 -10.68 22.10
C VAL A 124 19.27 -11.13 21.24
N GLN A 125 19.66 -12.39 21.41
CA GLN A 125 20.63 -13.04 20.53
C GLN A 125 19.89 -13.82 19.45
N LEU A 126 19.72 -13.21 18.28
CA LEU A 126 19.08 -13.86 17.13
C LEU A 126 19.96 -15.01 16.62
N THR A 127 19.35 -16.17 16.42
CA THR A 127 20.01 -17.33 15.81
C THR A 127 20.35 -17.03 14.34
N PRO A 128 21.35 -17.72 13.75
CA PRO A 128 21.68 -17.54 12.33
C PRO A 128 20.47 -17.71 11.41
N ARG A 129 19.63 -18.73 11.66
CA ARG A 129 18.42 -19.01 10.87
C ARG A 129 17.41 -17.84 10.90
N ILE A 130 17.22 -17.22 12.06
CA ILE A 130 16.32 -16.05 12.18
C ILE A 130 16.90 -14.84 11.45
N ARG A 131 18.22 -14.64 11.55
CA ARG A 131 18.93 -13.54 10.87
C ARG A 131 18.82 -13.68 9.35
N ASP A 132 19.07 -14.89 8.83
CA ASP A 132 18.98 -15.19 7.40
C ASP A 132 17.55 -14.93 6.89
N ARG A 133 16.52 -15.38 7.63
CA ARG A 133 15.13 -15.14 7.23
C ARG A 133 14.68 -13.69 7.28
N LEU A 134 15.20 -12.88 8.21
CA LEU A 134 14.96 -11.44 8.19
C LEU A 134 15.56 -10.78 6.95
N ASP A 135 16.76 -11.20 6.54
CA ASP A 135 17.39 -10.66 5.33
C ASP A 135 16.66 -11.10 4.06
N ASP A 136 16.18 -12.35 4.00
CA ASP A 136 15.35 -12.84 2.91
C ASP A 136 14.03 -12.05 2.80
N MET A 137 13.34 -11.83 3.93
CA MET A 137 12.09 -11.04 3.98
C MET A 137 12.32 -9.59 3.55
N ARG A 138 13.41 -8.96 3.99
CA ARG A 138 13.82 -7.64 3.52
C ARG A 138 14.00 -7.62 2.01
N ALA A 139 14.83 -8.53 1.48
CA ALA A 139 15.14 -8.58 0.05
C ALA A 139 13.86 -8.79 -0.80
N GLN A 140 12.94 -9.62 -0.31
CA GLN A 140 11.68 -9.87 -1.01
C GLN A 140 10.73 -8.66 -0.94
N ALA A 141 10.64 -7.98 0.21
CA ALA A 141 9.86 -6.74 0.35
C ALA A 141 10.39 -5.60 -0.54
N GLU A 142 11.73 -5.43 -0.61
CA GLU A 142 12.36 -4.48 -1.54
C GLU A 142 12.04 -4.81 -2.99
N ARG A 143 12.12 -6.09 -3.37
CA ARG A 143 11.80 -6.55 -4.73
C ARG A 143 10.34 -6.30 -5.11
N LEU A 144 9.41 -6.49 -4.18
CA LEU A 144 7.99 -6.19 -4.37
C LEU A 144 7.78 -4.70 -4.62
N MET A 145 8.38 -3.84 -3.78
CA MET A 145 8.32 -2.39 -3.95
C MET A 145 8.92 -1.97 -5.30
N GLU A 146 10.13 -2.43 -5.63
CA GLU A 146 10.83 -2.13 -6.89
C GLU A 146 9.98 -2.53 -8.10
N MET A 147 9.43 -3.75 -8.11
CA MET A 147 8.61 -4.26 -9.21
C MET A 147 7.33 -3.44 -9.38
N SER A 148 6.64 -3.12 -8.27
CA SER A 148 5.39 -2.36 -8.30
C SER A 148 5.59 -0.92 -8.80
N ILE A 149 6.68 -0.28 -8.38
CA ILE A 149 7.02 1.10 -8.76
C ILE A 149 7.60 1.16 -10.17
N SER A 150 8.38 0.17 -10.58
CA SER A 150 8.84 0.03 -11.96
C SER A 150 7.67 -0.20 -12.92
N ALA A 151 6.67 -0.99 -12.52
CA ALA A 151 5.44 -1.15 -13.29
C ALA A 151 4.67 0.17 -13.41
N TYR A 152 4.61 0.97 -12.35
CA TYR A 152 4.01 2.30 -12.39
C TYR A 152 4.79 3.25 -13.33
N ALA A 153 6.11 3.31 -13.20
CA ALA A 153 6.97 4.19 -14.00
C ALA A 153 6.81 3.93 -15.51
N ASP A 154 6.76 2.66 -15.89
CA ASP A 154 6.61 2.21 -17.28
C ASP A 154 5.15 2.10 -17.73
N THR A 155 4.18 2.29 -16.83
CA THR A 155 2.74 2.07 -17.10
C THR A 155 2.49 0.64 -17.64
N ASP A 156 3.15 -0.35 -17.03
CA ASP A 156 3.22 -1.73 -17.47
C ASP A 156 2.29 -2.63 -16.64
N ALA A 157 1.07 -2.85 -17.14
CA ALA A 157 0.08 -3.70 -16.48
C ALA A 157 0.50 -5.19 -16.42
N ALA A 158 1.32 -5.67 -17.36
CA ALA A 158 1.78 -7.06 -17.34
C ALA A 158 2.77 -7.26 -16.18
N ARG A 159 3.72 -6.34 -16.01
CA ARG A 159 4.63 -6.34 -14.86
C ARG A 159 3.87 -6.20 -13.54
N ALA A 160 2.88 -5.32 -13.48
CA ALA A 160 2.04 -5.18 -12.29
C ALA A 160 1.29 -6.48 -11.92
N SER A 161 0.88 -7.28 -12.91
CA SER A 161 0.17 -8.54 -12.65
C SER A 161 1.06 -9.63 -12.01
N MET A 162 2.38 -9.52 -12.16
CA MET A 162 3.34 -10.48 -11.58
C MET A 162 3.65 -10.22 -10.10
N VAL A 163 3.28 -9.06 -9.55
CA VAL A 163 3.60 -8.69 -8.16
C VAL A 163 2.93 -9.64 -7.17
N HIS A 164 1.72 -10.12 -7.46
CA HIS A 164 0.99 -11.04 -6.57
C HIS A 164 1.73 -12.36 -6.35
N GLU A 165 2.31 -12.94 -7.42
CA GLU A 165 3.10 -14.19 -7.31
C GLU A 165 4.38 -14.00 -6.50
N LEU A 166 4.92 -12.79 -6.47
CA LEU A 166 6.07 -12.46 -5.62
C LEU A 166 5.66 -12.27 -4.16
N ASP A 167 4.44 -11.84 -3.90
CA ASP A 167 3.93 -11.59 -2.54
C ASP A 167 3.71 -12.91 -1.79
N ASP A 168 3.21 -13.93 -2.48
CA ASP A 168 3.11 -15.31 -1.96
C ASP A 168 4.45 -15.80 -1.36
N VAL A 169 5.58 -15.40 -1.96
CA VAL A 169 6.92 -15.75 -1.46
C VAL A 169 7.23 -15.05 -0.14
N LEU A 170 6.82 -13.78 0.02
CA LEU A 170 7.03 -13.04 1.26
C LEU A 170 6.16 -13.61 2.40
N ASP A 171 4.93 -14.00 2.09
CA ASP A 171 4.04 -14.68 3.03
C ASP A 171 4.64 -16.00 3.55
N ASP A 172 5.15 -16.83 2.63
CA ASP A 172 5.82 -18.09 2.99
C ASP A 172 7.06 -17.83 3.87
N LEU A 173 7.89 -16.84 3.51
CA LEU A 173 9.05 -16.44 4.31
C LEU A 173 8.64 -15.97 5.71
N GLN A 174 7.54 -15.21 5.82
CA GLN A 174 7.03 -14.75 7.10
C GLN A 174 6.58 -15.92 7.99
N LEU A 175 5.86 -16.90 7.42
CA LEU A 175 5.44 -18.10 8.14
C LEU A 175 6.64 -18.89 8.67
N GLU A 176 7.66 -19.10 7.83
CA GLU A 176 8.90 -19.75 8.24
C GLU A 176 9.62 -18.97 9.35
N TYR A 177 9.74 -17.65 9.20
CA TYR A 177 10.36 -16.77 10.18
C TYR A 177 9.64 -16.85 11.54
N ILE A 178 8.31 -16.78 11.56
CA ILE A 178 7.52 -16.88 12.80
C ILE A 178 7.74 -18.24 13.48
N ALA A 179 7.79 -19.33 12.71
CA ALA A 179 8.08 -20.66 13.26
C ALA A 179 9.46 -20.72 13.94
N LEU A 180 10.49 -20.12 13.33
CA LEU A 180 11.84 -20.04 13.90
C LEU A 180 11.89 -19.20 15.19
N VAL A 181 11.13 -18.10 15.23
CA VAL A 181 11.01 -17.25 16.41
C VAL A 181 10.41 -18.04 17.59
N PHE A 182 9.36 -18.82 17.35
CA PHE A 182 8.78 -19.68 18.37
C PHE A 182 9.70 -20.82 18.80
N GLU A 183 10.36 -21.51 17.85
CA GLU A 183 11.37 -22.55 18.15
C GLU A 183 12.46 -22.01 19.09
N SER A 184 12.96 -20.80 18.82
CA SER A 184 13.98 -20.15 19.63
C SER A 184 13.46 -19.74 21.03
N SER A 185 12.20 -19.30 21.12
CA SER A 185 11.55 -19.00 22.40
C SER A 185 11.36 -20.27 23.24
N GLU A 186 10.92 -21.38 22.65
CA GLU A 186 10.73 -22.67 23.32
C GLU A 186 12.06 -23.27 23.80
N ALA A 187 13.13 -23.08 23.03
CA ALA A 187 14.48 -23.46 23.40
C ALA A 187 15.10 -22.57 24.50
N GLY A 188 14.39 -21.55 24.98
CA GLY A 188 14.86 -20.63 26.03
C GLY A 188 15.93 -19.63 25.57
N GLN A 189 16.09 -19.44 24.25
CA GLN A 189 17.07 -18.50 23.68
C GLN A 189 16.54 -17.06 23.63
N MET A 190 15.21 -16.89 23.68
CA MET A 190 14.56 -15.59 23.85
C MET A 190 13.32 -15.71 24.74
N THR A 191 12.90 -14.60 25.34
CA THR A 191 11.67 -14.55 26.15
C THR A 191 10.45 -14.51 25.24
N VAL A 192 9.28 -14.88 25.77
CA VAL A 192 8.01 -14.77 25.05
C VAL A 192 7.75 -13.33 24.61
N GLN A 193 8.08 -12.34 25.45
CA GLN A 193 7.93 -10.93 25.13
C GLN A 193 8.79 -10.54 23.92
N HIS A 194 10.04 -11.00 23.86
CA HIS A 194 10.90 -10.79 22.70
C HIS A 194 10.38 -11.52 21.45
N ALA A 195 9.92 -12.77 21.59
CA ALA A 195 9.33 -13.51 20.48
C ALA A 195 8.13 -12.78 19.87
N VAL A 196 7.23 -12.24 20.70
CA VAL A 196 6.10 -11.43 20.23
C VAL A 196 6.56 -10.18 19.47
N GLN A 197 7.57 -9.47 19.97
CA GLN A 197 8.12 -8.30 19.24
C GLN A 197 8.73 -8.71 17.89
N MET A 198 9.45 -9.83 17.83
CA MET A 198 10.00 -10.36 16.58
C MET A 198 8.89 -10.76 15.60
N CYS A 199 7.80 -11.39 16.04
CA CYS A 199 6.65 -11.70 15.18
C CYS A 199 5.99 -10.42 14.63
N VAL A 200 5.85 -9.37 15.46
CA VAL A 200 5.32 -8.07 15.01
C VAL A 200 6.21 -7.44 13.94
N ILE A 201 7.53 -7.54 14.07
CA ILE A 201 8.48 -7.12 13.03
C ILE A 201 8.24 -7.88 11.72
N GLY A 202 8.09 -9.21 11.79
CA GLY A 202 7.76 -10.03 10.60
C GLY A 202 6.45 -9.60 9.92
N ARG A 203 5.47 -9.16 10.71
CA ARG A 203 4.22 -8.58 10.20
C ARG A 203 4.40 -7.23 9.50
N PHE A 204 5.38 -6.43 9.89
CA PHE A 204 5.62 -5.16 9.20
C PHE A 204 6.21 -5.37 7.79
N TYR A 205 7.08 -6.37 7.58
CA TYR A 205 7.55 -6.72 6.24
C TYR A 205 6.41 -7.19 5.32
N GLU A 206 5.58 -8.14 5.77
CA GLU A 206 4.42 -8.62 4.98
C GLU A 206 3.46 -7.47 4.63
N ARG A 207 3.14 -6.59 5.58
CA ARG A 207 2.32 -5.41 5.28
C ARG A 207 2.96 -4.44 4.27
N ILE A 208 4.29 -4.40 4.15
CA ILE A 208 4.95 -3.64 3.07
C ILE A 208 4.74 -4.35 1.72
N GLY A 209 4.75 -5.69 1.70
CA GLY A 209 4.32 -6.50 0.55
C GLY A 209 2.89 -6.21 0.13
N ASP A 210 1.94 -6.20 1.08
CA ASP A 210 0.54 -5.81 0.83
C ASP A 210 0.44 -4.43 0.14
N HIS A 211 1.22 -3.45 0.62
CA HIS A 211 1.24 -2.11 0.03
C HIS A 211 1.80 -2.12 -1.40
N ALA A 212 2.83 -2.92 -1.69
CA ALA A 212 3.34 -3.10 -3.04
C ALA A 212 2.32 -3.77 -3.99
N VAL A 213 1.55 -4.76 -3.49
CA VAL A 213 0.43 -5.36 -4.24
C VAL A 213 -0.64 -4.31 -4.53
N ASN A 214 -1.03 -3.50 -3.54
CA ASN A 214 -1.99 -2.41 -3.74
C ASN A 214 -1.51 -1.42 -4.81
N ILE A 215 -0.23 -1.03 -4.79
CA ILE A 215 0.37 -0.18 -5.83
C ILE A 215 0.21 -0.84 -7.21
N ALA A 216 0.55 -2.13 -7.33
CA ALA A 216 0.46 -2.87 -8.58
C ALA A 216 -0.99 -2.95 -9.11
N GLU A 217 -1.97 -3.19 -8.24
CA GLU A 217 -3.39 -3.17 -8.62
C GLU A 217 -3.83 -1.80 -9.14
N ARG A 218 -3.33 -0.72 -8.55
CA ARG A 218 -3.59 0.65 -9.01
C ARG A 218 -2.93 0.96 -10.35
N VAL A 219 -1.78 0.34 -10.66
CA VAL A 219 -1.17 0.40 -12.00
C VAL A 219 -2.03 -0.34 -13.02
N GLN A 220 -2.55 -1.53 -12.69
CA GLN A 220 -3.47 -2.24 -13.57
C GLN A 220 -4.71 -1.38 -13.86
N TYR A 221 -5.27 -0.72 -12.83
CA TYR A 221 -6.36 0.22 -13.01
C TYR A 221 -5.98 1.40 -13.89
N LEU A 222 -4.81 2.01 -13.70
CA LEU A 222 -4.31 3.12 -14.52
C LEU A 222 -4.38 2.77 -16.02
N VAL A 223 -3.86 1.60 -16.38
CA VAL A 223 -3.80 1.11 -17.76
C VAL A 223 -5.17 0.69 -18.29
N THR A 224 -5.87 -0.17 -17.56
CA THR A 224 -7.07 -0.88 -18.05
C THR A 224 -8.37 -0.11 -17.79
N GLY A 225 -8.42 0.65 -16.70
CA GLY A 225 -9.64 1.30 -16.20
C GLY A 225 -10.48 0.45 -15.26
N ASP A 226 -10.09 -0.81 -15.01
CA ASP A 226 -10.78 -1.71 -14.11
C ASP A 226 -9.91 -2.01 -12.88
N VAL A 227 -10.53 -2.04 -11.69
CA VAL A 227 -9.85 -2.45 -10.44
C VAL A 227 -10.32 -3.88 -10.10
N PRO A 228 -9.43 -4.81 -9.71
CA PRO A 228 -9.82 -6.14 -9.24
C PRO A 228 -10.90 -6.10 -8.14
N GLU A 229 -10.76 -5.20 -7.17
CA GLU A 229 -11.73 -4.94 -6.09
C GLU A 229 -13.12 -4.52 -6.62
N HIS A 230 -13.14 -3.71 -7.69
CA HIS A 230 -14.38 -3.33 -8.36
C HIS A 230 -15.04 -4.52 -9.03
N THR A 231 -14.31 -5.50 -9.54
CA THR A 231 -14.94 -6.73 -10.05
C THR A 231 -15.63 -7.50 -8.91
N GLY A 232 -15.04 -7.56 -7.72
CA GLY A 232 -15.66 -8.15 -6.53
C GLY A 232 -16.93 -7.40 -6.08
N ALA A 233 -16.84 -6.07 -6.00
CA ALA A 233 -17.98 -5.22 -5.68
C ALA A 233 -19.09 -5.29 -6.75
N GLN A 234 -18.73 -5.37 -8.04
CA GLN A 234 -19.67 -5.56 -9.14
C GLN A 234 -20.35 -6.93 -9.08
N ARG A 235 -19.60 -8.01 -8.79
CA ARG A 235 -20.18 -9.35 -8.55
C ARG A 235 -21.15 -9.33 -7.36
N ALA A 236 -20.80 -8.65 -6.28
CA ALA A 236 -21.67 -8.50 -5.11
C ALA A 236 -22.93 -7.67 -5.43
N ARG A 237 -22.80 -6.56 -6.17
CA ARG A 237 -23.93 -5.74 -6.65
C ARG A 237 -24.85 -6.53 -7.57
N ALA A 238 -24.29 -7.28 -8.53
CA ALA A 238 -25.05 -8.13 -9.44
C ALA A 238 -25.80 -9.23 -8.70
N ARG A 239 -25.16 -9.90 -7.72
CA ARG A 239 -25.81 -10.90 -6.87
C ARG A 239 -26.97 -10.31 -6.06
N ARG A 240 -26.79 -9.12 -5.47
CA ARG A 240 -27.84 -8.43 -4.71
C ARG A 240 -29.01 -8.01 -5.61
N ALA A 241 -28.73 -7.54 -6.83
CA ALA A 241 -29.76 -7.18 -7.81
C ALA A 241 -30.56 -8.41 -8.27
N ALA A 242 -29.90 -9.55 -8.49
CA ALA A 242 -30.58 -10.80 -8.85
C ALA A 242 -31.52 -11.30 -7.73
N LEU A 243 -31.07 -11.28 -6.48
CA LEU A 243 -31.89 -11.67 -5.32
C LEU A 243 -33.12 -10.76 -5.14
N ALA A 244 -32.98 -9.45 -5.35
CA ALA A 244 -34.09 -8.51 -5.26
C ALA A 244 -35.16 -8.76 -6.35
N LEU A 245 -34.73 -9.13 -7.56
CA LEU A 245 -35.65 -9.50 -8.65
C LEU A 245 -36.38 -10.82 -8.37
N GLU A 246 -35.71 -11.79 -7.72
CA GLU A 246 -36.32 -13.04 -7.29
C GLU A 246 -37.37 -12.82 -6.17
N GLU A 247 -37.10 -11.94 -5.22
CA GLU A 247 -38.06 -11.57 -4.16
C GLU A 247 -39.28 -10.82 -4.72
N GLU A 248 -39.08 -9.89 -5.65
CA GLU A 248 -40.20 -9.23 -6.35
C GLU A 248 -41.03 -10.21 -7.18
N ALA A 249 -40.40 -11.21 -7.81
CA ALA A 249 -41.08 -12.23 -8.58
C ALA A 249 -41.84 -13.26 -7.71
N ALA A 250 -41.42 -13.45 -6.46
CA ALA A 250 -42.05 -14.41 -5.54
C ALA A 250 -43.43 -13.96 -5.01
N GLY A 251 -43.75 -12.65 -5.07
CA GLY A 251 -45.03 -12.08 -4.65
C GLY A 251 -45.33 -12.22 -3.13
N PRO A 252 -46.31 -11.48 -2.59
CA PRO A 252 -46.63 -11.60 -1.16
C PRO A 252 -47.19 -13.00 -0.86
N GLN A 253 -46.51 -13.76 0.00
CA GLN A 253 -47.05 -15.02 0.54
C GLN A 253 -48.38 -14.72 1.25
N ALA A 254 -49.46 -15.32 0.77
CA ALA A 254 -50.77 -15.22 1.39
C ALA A 254 -50.68 -15.68 2.85
N ALA A 255 -51.04 -14.81 3.79
CA ALA A 255 -51.12 -15.12 5.20
C ALA A 255 -52.03 -16.35 5.41
N PRO A 256 -51.66 -17.30 6.30
CA PRO A 256 -52.50 -18.46 6.57
C PRO A 256 -53.82 -17.98 7.18
N GLY A 257 -54.93 -18.35 6.53
CA GLY A 257 -56.28 -17.91 6.87
C GLY A 257 -56.65 -18.21 8.32
N GLU A 258 -57.28 -17.23 8.97
CA GLU A 258 -57.95 -17.39 10.26
C GLU A 258 -58.94 -18.56 10.20
N ALA A 259 -58.73 -19.54 11.08
CA ALA A 259 -59.70 -20.59 11.34
C ALA A 259 -60.96 -19.97 11.98
N PRO A 260 -62.17 -20.38 11.59
CA PRO A 260 -63.39 -19.82 12.17
C PRO A 260 -63.58 -20.32 13.60
N ALA A 261 -63.83 -19.39 14.52
CA ALA A 261 -64.17 -19.70 15.90
C ALA A 261 -65.52 -20.44 15.99
N GLU A 262 -65.54 -21.61 16.64
CA GLU A 262 -66.78 -22.30 17.02
C GLU A 262 -67.55 -21.50 18.08
N PRO A 263 -68.89 -21.43 18.00
CA PRO A 263 -69.69 -20.82 19.06
C PRO A 263 -69.97 -21.83 20.17
N ALA A 264 -69.55 -21.52 21.39
CA ALA A 264 -69.99 -22.25 22.58
C ALA A 264 -71.41 -21.80 22.96
N GLY A 265 -72.33 -22.76 22.99
CA GLY A 265 -73.63 -22.67 23.68
C GLY A 265 -73.54 -23.17 25.12
#